data_AF-A0AB33VBF2-F1
#
_entry.id   AF-A0AB33VBF2-F1
#
_cell.length_a   1.000
_cell.length_b   1.000
_cell.length_c   1.000
_cell.angle_alpha   90.00
_cell.angle_beta   90.00
_cell.angle_gamma   90.00
#
_symmetry.space_group_name_H-M   'P 1'
#
loop_
_entity.id
_entity.type
_entity.pdbx_description
1 polymer ?
#
loop_
_entity_poly.entity_id
_entity_poly.type
_entity_poly.pdbx_seq_one_letter_code
_entity_poly.pdbx_strand_id
1 'polypeptide(L)'
;MCVFCQRNLRSPSRNPSLSDGAPRQTEHAYDTYKMKEGQQPDPDREAAIDWIHDQMETYGLTVEDLRALGCFDAPPKPAAPVYMNANGQVWDGTGPMPDWLQRAVNAGQSIEHFRVN
;
A
#
# COMPACT_ATOMS: atom_id res chain seq x y z
N MET A 1 -27.98 -6.92 49.62
CA MET A 1 -27.49 -6.18 48.44
C MET A 1 -25.97 -6.14 48.49
N CYS A 2 -25.34 -7.32 48.41
CA CYS A 2 -24.70 -7.93 47.23
C CYS A 2 -23.46 -7.14 46.77
N VAL A 3 -22.20 -7.42 47.15
CA VAL A 3 -21.53 -8.56 47.83
C VAL A 3 -21.87 -9.94 47.25
N PHE A 4 -21.11 -10.40 46.25
CA PHE A 4 -21.10 -11.80 45.83
C PHE A 4 -19.76 -12.10 45.15
N CYS A 5 -19.01 -13.15 45.44
CA CYS A 5 -18.93 -14.07 46.58
C CYS A 5 -17.63 -14.87 46.36
N GLN A 6 -16.91 -15.11 47.45
CA GLN A 6 -15.76 -16.01 47.51
C GLN A 6 -16.12 -17.45 47.15
N ARG A 7 -15.18 -18.16 46.53
CA ARG A 7 -14.96 -19.62 46.69
C ARG A 7 -13.63 -19.95 45.98
N ASN A 8 -12.68 -20.70 46.50
CA ASN A 8 -12.54 -21.43 47.75
C ASN A 8 -11.05 -21.84 47.81
N LEU A 9 -10.42 -21.76 48.99
CA LEU A 9 -9.09 -22.32 49.22
C LEU A 9 -9.15 -23.85 49.20
N ARG A 10 -8.35 -24.52 48.35
CA ARG A 10 -7.89 -25.89 48.59
C ARG A 10 -6.64 -26.24 47.77
N SER A 11 -5.51 -26.39 48.46
CA SER A 11 -4.43 -27.33 48.08
C SER A 11 -4.49 -28.50 49.08
N PRO A 12 -3.73 -29.63 48.99
CA PRO A 12 -2.74 -30.07 47.99
C PRO A 12 -2.87 -31.58 47.58
N SER A 13 -1.88 -32.06 46.81
CA SER A 13 -1.39 -33.46 46.73
C SER A 13 -1.91 -34.39 45.62
N ARG A 14 -1.09 -34.57 44.57
CA ARG A 14 -0.36 -35.82 44.26
C ARG A 14 0.37 -35.72 42.91
N ASN A 15 1.69 -35.88 42.95
CA ASN A 15 2.45 -36.35 41.79
C ASN A 15 2.18 -37.85 41.58
N PRO A 16 2.13 -38.29 40.32
CA PRO A 16 2.87 -39.49 39.96
C PRO A 16 3.75 -39.21 38.73
N SER A 17 5.05 -39.32 38.97
CA SER A 17 6.10 -39.47 37.96
C SER A 17 5.82 -40.63 37.02
N LEU A 18 5.85 -40.42 35.71
CA LEU A 18 6.52 -41.32 34.77
C LEU A 18 6.73 -40.62 33.41
N SER A 19 7.92 -40.85 32.86
CA SER A 19 8.46 -40.51 31.55
C SER A 19 7.45 -40.58 30.39
N ASP A 20 7.50 -39.62 29.46
CA ASP A 20 7.91 -39.86 28.08
C ASP A 20 7.80 -38.60 27.20
N GLY A 21 8.89 -38.31 26.47
CA GLY A 21 8.90 -37.54 25.23
C GLY A 21 8.44 -36.07 25.28
N ALA A 22 9.35 -35.15 25.60
CA ALA A 22 9.19 -33.75 25.18
C ALA A 22 9.41 -33.64 23.66
N PRO A 23 8.46 -33.13 22.85
CA PRO A 23 8.81 -32.56 21.56
C PRO A 23 9.56 -31.26 21.81
N ARG A 24 10.85 -31.27 21.46
CA ARG A 24 11.75 -30.12 21.53
C ARG A 24 11.31 -29.10 20.49
N GLN A 25 10.67 -28.04 20.98
CA GLN A 25 10.86 -26.65 20.53
C GLN A 25 10.57 -26.37 19.05
N THR A 26 9.41 -25.77 18.80
CA THR A 26 9.11 -25.03 17.58
C THR A 26 9.98 -23.77 17.49
N GLU A 27 11.27 -23.92 17.15
CA GLU A 27 12.17 -22.79 16.90
C GLU A 27 11.96 -22.14 15.52
N HIS A 28 11.11 -22.73 14.66
CA HIS A 28 10.90 -22.24 13.29
C HIS A 28 9.75 -21.23 13.11
N ALA A 29 9.17 -20.68 14.17
CA ALA A 29 8.05 -19.74 14.06
C ALA A 29 8.45 -18.25 14.11
N TYR A 30 9.68 -17.91 14.48
CA TYR A 30 10.09 -16.51 14.65
C TYR A 30 11.16 -16.02 13.67
N ASP A 31 11.81 -16.90 12.91
CA ASP A 31 12.87 -16.53 11.96
C ASP A 31 12.34 -15.97 10.62
N THR A 32 11.03 -16.00 10.38
CA THR A 32 10.43 -15.49 9.14
C THR A 32 10.19 -13.98 9.16
N TYR A 33 10.32 -13.31 10.31
CA TYR A 33 10.07 -11.87 10.44
C TYR A 33 11.37 -11.08 10.59
N LYS A 34 12.29 -11.29 9.65
CA LYS A 34 13.35 -10.33 9.36
C LYS A 34 12.71 -9.07 8.76
N MET A 35 12.36 -8.12 9.62
CA MET A 35 11.99 -6.77 9.21
C MET A 35 13.12 -6.19 8.35
N LYS A 36 12.83 -5.92 7.08
CA LYS A 36 13.62 -4.99 6.27
C LYS A 36 13.05 -3.61 6.52
N GLU A 37 13.81 -2.78 7.22
CA GLU A 37 13.47 -1.40 7.54
C GLU A 37 12.98 -0.70 6.26
N GLY A 38 11.71 -0.29 6.24
CA GLY A 38 11.11 0.52 5.18
C GLY A 38 9.86 -0.02 4.51
N GLN A 39 9.50 -1.30 4.66
CA GLN A 39 8.26 -1.83 4.09
C GLN A 39 7.17 -1.89 5.17
N GLN A 40 6.30 -0.88 5.23
CA GLN A 40 5.05 -1.01 5.96
C GLN A 40 4.29 -2.22 5.37
N PRO A 41 3.74 -3.12 6.21
CA PRO A 41 2.87 -4.18 5.71
C PRO A 41 1.75 -3.52 4.92
N ASP A 42 1.58 -3.91 3.66
CA ASP A 42 0.42 -3.51 2.87
C ASP A 42 -0.79 -4.10 3.60
N PRO A 43 -1.62 -3.29 4.29
CA PRO A 43 -2.77 -3.83 4.96
C PRO A 43 -3.64 -4.53 3.93
N ASP A 44 -4.15 -5.73 4.25
CA ASP A 44 -5.20 -6.35 3.44
C ASP A 44 -6.27 -5.29 3.14
N ARG A 45 -6.87 -5.37 1.95
CA ARG A 45 -7.74 -4.31 1.41
C ARG A 45 -8.80 -3.84 2.42
N GLU A 46 -9.31 -4.75 3.24
CA GLU A 46 -10.25 -4.48 4.32
C GLU A 46 -9.65 -3.57 5.40
N ALA A 47 -8.44 -3.86 5.88
CA ALA A 47 -7.76 -3.02 6.87
C ALA A 47 -7.38 -1.64 6.30
N ALA A 48 -7.10 -1.54 5.00
CA ALA A 48 -6.91 -0.26 4.33
C ALA A 48 -8.21 0.57 4.31
N ILE A 49 -9.35 -0.07 4.05
CA ILE A 49 -10.67 0.56 4.04
C ILE A 49 -11.05 1.05 5.44
N ASP A 50 -10.88 0.22 6.47
CA ASP A 50 -11.17 0.59 7.86
C ASP A 50 -10.33 1.78 8.30
N TRP A 51 -9.03 1.79 7.96
CA TRP A 51 -8.16 2.91 8.26
C TRP A 51 -8.61 4.21 7.57
N ILE A 52 -9.01 4.15 6.30
CA ILE A 52 -9.55 5.33 5.58
C ILE A 52 -10.80 5.85 6.28
N HIS A 53 -11.71 4.97 6.71
CA HIS A 53 -12.91 5.35 7.45
C HIS A 53 -12.58 6.05 8.77
N ASP A 54 -11.66 5.50 9.58
CA ASP A 54 -11.21 6.12 10.83
C ASP A 54 -10.59 7.51 10.60
N GLN A 55 -9.83 7.69 9.52
CA GLN A 55 -9.28 8.99 9.15
C GLN A 55 -10.39 9.97 8.75
N MET A 56 -11.38 9.54 7.97
CA MET A 56 -12.53 10.37 7.62
C MET A 56 -13.28 10.84 8.87
N GLU A 57 -13.49 9.97 9.86
CA GLU A 57 -14.11 10.34 11.13
C GLU A 57 -13.25 11.33 11.94
N THR A 58 -11.94 11.07 12.04
CA THR A 58 -10.99 11.89 12.80
C THR A 58 -10.97 13.34 12.31
N TYR A 59 -11.06 13.56 10.99
CA TYR A 59 -11.04 14.89 10.38
C TYR A 59 -12.43 15.45 10.08
N GLY A 60 -13.50 14.70 10.37
CA GLY A 60 -14.87 15.11 10.05
C GLY A 60 -15.12 15.27 8.55
N LEU A 61 -14.45 14.46 7.72
CA LEU A 61 -14.57 14.49 6.26
C LEU A 61 -15.71 13.60 5.80
N THR A 62 -16.54 14.12 4.90
CA THR A 62 -17.57 13.35 4.21
C THR A 62 -17.15 12.99 2.78
N VAL A 63 -17.80 12.00 2.18
CA VAL A 63 -17.57 11.66 0.77
C VAL A 63 -17.97 12.83 -0.13
N GLU A 64 -18.97 13.61 0.28
CA GLU A 64 -19.42 14.84 -0.38
C GLU A 64 -18.33 15.91 -0.40
N ASP A 65 -17.58 16.08 0.70
CA ASP A 65 -16.46 17.03 0.75
C ASP A 65 -15.34 16.62 -0.23
N LEU A 66 -14.99 15.33 -0.25
CA LEU A 66 -14.00 14.79 -1.20
C LEU A 66 -14.47 14.94 -2.65
N ARG A 67 -15.77 14.75 -2.90
CA ARG A 67 -16.36 14.97 -4.22
C ARG A 67 -16.36 16.45 -4.60
N ALA A 68 -16.67 17.35 -3.67
CA ALA A 68 -16.65 18.79 -3.91
C ALA A 68 -15.25 19.31 -4.24
N LEU A 69 -14.21 18.62 -3.74
CA LEU A 69 -12.80 18.87 -4.06
C LEU A 69 -12.32 18.19 -5.35
N GLY A 70 -13.17 17.44 -6.05
CA GLY A 70 -12.81 16.76 -7.28
C GLY A 70 -11.85 15.59 -7.08
N CYS A 71 -11.75 15.01 -5.88
CA CYS A 71 -10.83 13.90 -5.59
C CYS A 71 -11.11 12.65 -6.44
N PHE A 72 -12.31 12.52 -6.99
CA PHE A 72 -12.74 11.42 -7.86
C PHE A 72 -12.86 11.82 -9.33
N ASP A 73 -12.55 13.07 -9.66
CA ASP A 73 -12.61 13.53 -11.05
C ASP A 73 -11.48 12.87 -11.83
N ALA A 74 -11.74 12.61 -13.11
CA ALA A 74 -10.69 12.14 -14.00
C ALA A 74 -9.54 13.16 -14.00
N PRO A 75 -8.28 12.70 -13.98
CA PRO A 75 -7.16 13.60 -14.11
C PRO A 75 -7.33 14.45 -15.38
N PRO A 76 -6.94 15.74 -15.35
CA PRO A 76 -7.10 16.60 -16.50
C PRO A 76 -6.44 15.93 -17.71
N LYS A 77 -7.21 15.80 -18.80
CA LYS A 77 -6.67 15.30 -20.06
C LYS A 77 -5.44 16.16 -20.41
N PRO A 78 -4.27 15.57 -20.70
CA PRO A 78 -3.11 16.35 -21.06
C PRO A 78 -3.48 17.32 -22.19
N ALA A 79 -3.21 18.61 -21.97
CA ALA A 79 -3.73 19.72 -22.79
C ALA A 79 -3.19 19.71 -24.25
N ALA A 80 -2.23 18.84 -24.55
CA ALA A 80 -1.73 18.53 -25.86
C ALA A 80 -1.16 17.10 -25.84
N PRO A 81 -1.00 16.43 -26.99
CA PRO A 81 -0.20 15.20 -27.03
C PRO A 81 1.23 15.47 -26.53
N VAL A 82 1.60 14.84 -25.42
CA VAL A 82 2.98 14.81 -24.93
C VAL A 82 3.70 13.70 -25.71
N TYR A 83 4.81 14.03 -26.34
CA TYR A 83 5.66 13.09 -27.07
C TYR A 83 6.73 12.52 -26.13
N MET A 84 6.91 11.21 -26.10
CA MET A 84 7.93 10.53 -25.28
C MET A 84 8.67 9.47 -26.08
N ASN A 85 9.99 9.36 -25.89
CA ASN A 85 10.79 8.27 -26.46
C ASN A 85 11.04 7.12 -25.47
N ALA A 86 11.61 6.01 -25.95
CA ALA A 86 11.93 4.85 -25.12
C ALA A 86 12.96 5.14 -24.01
N ASN A 87 13.70 6.25 -24.12
CA ASN A 87 14.66 6.71 -23.11
C ASN A 87 14.00 7.59 -22.03
N GLY A 88 12.68 7.79 -22.07
CA GLY A 88 11.93 8.61 -21.12
C GLY A 88 12.07 10.13 -21.34
N GLN A 89 12.63 10.56 -22.47
CA GLN A 89 12.69 11.98 -22.82
C GLN A 89 11.32 12.43 -23.33
N VAL A 90 10.82 13.55 -22.80
CA VAL A 90 9.51 14.10 -23.13
C VAL A 90 9.61 15.42 -23.87
N TRP A 91 8.64 15.70 -24.74
CA TRP A 91 8.44 16.98 -25.39
C TRP A 91 6.95 17.30 -25.42
N ASP A 92 6.59 18.50 -24.95
CA ASP A 92 5.22 18.98 -24.81
C ASP A 92 4.66 19.61 -26.11
N GLY A 93 5.44 19.58 -27.20
CA GLY A 93 5.10 20.23 -28.47
C GLY A 93 5.37 21.73 -28.49
N THR A 94 5.93 22.29 -27.41
CA THR A 94 6.23 23.72 -27.30
C THR A 94 7.73 23.96 -27.50
N GLY A 95 8.06 25.04 -28.23
CA GLY A 95 9.44 25.45 -28.46
C GLY A 95 10.18 24.61 -29.54
N PRO A 96 11.51 24.68 -29.58
CA PRO A 96 12.30 23.99 -30.59
C PRO A 96 12.25 22.47 -30.41
N MET A 97 12.16 21.75 -31.53
CA MET A 97 12.14 20.29 -31.52
C MET A 97 13.47 19.74 -30.96
N PRO A 98 13.45 18.87 -29.94
CA PRO A 98 14.67 18.36 -29.33
C PRO A 98 15.41 17.39 -30.25
N ASP A 99 16.73 17.28 -30.08
CA ASP A 99 17.61 16.47 -30.94
C ASP A 99 17.18 15.01 -31.09
N TRP A 100 16.64 14.42 -30.01
CA TRP A 100 16.19 13.03 -30.04
C TRP A 100 15.01 12.85 -31.01
N LEU A 101 14.11 13.82 -31.08
CA LEU A 101 12.94 13.79 -31.93
C LEU A 101 13.30 14.18 -33.36
N GLN A 102 14.17 15.19 -33.52
CA GLN A 102 14.70 15.59 -34.83
C GLN A 102 15.44 14.44 -35.52
N ARG A 103 16.28 13.68 -34.79
CA ARG A 103 16.97 12.51 -35.36
C ARG A 103 15.99 11.43 -35.80
N ALA A 104 14.94 11.17 -35.02
CA ALA A 104 13.94 10.17 -35.36
C ALA A 104 13.13 10.57 -36.61
N VAL A 105 12.70 11.83 -36.69
CA VAL A 105 11.99 12.37 -37.87
C VAL A 105 12.89 12.36 -39.11
N ASN A 106 14.16 12.76 -38.98
CA ASN A 106 15.13 12.70 -40.07
C ASN A 106 15.41 11.26 -40.54
N ALA A 107 15.23 10.27 -39.66
CA ALA A 107 15.30 8.85 -40.00
C ALA A 107 14.00 8.30 -40.65
N GLY A 108 12.99 9.16 -40.87
CA GLY A 108 11.72 8.80 -41.50
C GLY A 108 10.64 8.30 -40.53
N GLN A 109 10.88 8.35 -39.22
CA GLN A 109 9.86 7.98 -38.23
C GLN A 109 8.81 9.09 -38.12
N SER A 110 7.53 8.70 -38.06
CA SER A 110 6.46 9.66 -37.80
C SER A 110 6.52 10.17 -36.36
N ILE A 111 6.37 11.48 -36.16
CA ILE A 111 6.29 12.09 -34.84
C ILE A 111 5.14 11.51 -33.99
N GLU A 112 4.05 11.08 -34.64
CA GLU A 112 2.91 10.43 -33.96
C GLU A 112 3.29 9.10 -33.30
N HIS A 113 4.39 8.45 -33.72
CA HIS A 113 4.89 7.24 -33.05
C HIS A 113 5.33 7.51 -31.61
N PHE A 114 5.79 8.74 -31.33
CA PHE A 114 6.24 9.16 -30.00
C PHE A 114 5.09 9.71 -29.16
N ARG A 115 3.88 9.81 -29.70
CA ARG A 115 2.74 10.37 -28.99
C ARG A 115 2.31 9.43 -27.86
N VAL A 116 2.29 9.95 -26.64
CA VAL A 116 1.70 9.24 -25.49
C VAL A 116 0.18 9.45 -25.54
N ASN A 117 -0.57 8.36 -25.46
CA ASN A 117 -2.03 8.33 -25.48
C ASN A 117 -2.60 7.81 -24.16
#